data_AF-K7LZU6-F1
#
_entry.id   AF-K7LZU6-F1
#
_cell.length_a   1.000
_cell.length_b   1.000
_cell.length_c   1.000
_cell.angle_alpha   90.00
_cell.angle_beta   90.00
_cell.angle_gamma   90.00
#
_symmetry.space_group_name_H-M   'P 1'
#
loop_
_entity.id
_entity.type
_entity.pdbx_description
1 polymer ?
#
loop_
_entity_poly.entity_id
_entity_poly.type
_entity_poly.pdbx_seq_one_letter_code
_entity_poly.pdbx_strand_id
1 'polypeptide(L)'
;MVMSCWKQIVDGDEGDESGRVDGLLRYKDLGNHLYGEFSMVVVQDNSSLEDRGELESRPLSSNHLGPQGTFIGVYDGHDGSEAS
;
A
#
# COMPACT_ATOMS: atom_id res chain seq x y z
N MET A 1 -5.21 -11.61 -12.51
CA MET A 1 -4.26 -10.49 -12.54
C MET A 1 -4.06 -10.03 -11.12
N VAL A 2 -2.84 -9.73 -10.71
CA VAL A 2 -2.55 -9.18 -9.38
C VAL A 2 -2.83 -7.69 -9.47
N MET A 3 -3.80 -7.19 -8.73
CA MET A 3 -4.01 -5.75 -8.61
C MET A 3 -3.50 -5.35 -7.24
N SER A 4 -2.33 -4.73 -7.22
CA SER A 4 -1.92 -4.06 -6.01
C SER A 4 -2.55 -2.68 -6.04
N CYS A 5 -3.41 -2.44 -5.06
CA CYS A 5 -4.15 -1.20 -4.95
C CYS A 5 -3.26 -0.12 -4.33
N TRP A 6 -2.23 -0.51 -3.59
CA TRP A 6 -1.22 0.37 -3.01
C TRP A 6 0.10 -0.41 -2.86
N LYS A 7 1.15 0.03 -3.56
CA LYS A 7 2.52 -0.49 -3.42
C LYS A 7 3.46 0.59 -2.98
N GLN A 8 4.55 0.23 -2.31
CA GLN A 8 5.71 1.11 -2.11
C GLN A 8 6.11 1.79 -3.44
N ILE A 9 6.30 3.11 -3.41
CA ILE A 9 6.91 3.85 -4.50
C ILE A 9 8.38 3.45 -4.50
N VAL A 10 8.74 2.55 -5.42
CA VAL A 10 10.13 2.40 -5.84
C VAL A 10 10.35 3.52 -6.86
N ASP A 11 11.45 4.27 -6.73
CA ASP A 11 11.78 5.42 -7.58
C ASP A 11 11.37 5.18 -9.06
N GLY A 12 10.40 5.97 -9.54
CA GLY A 12 9.97 5.96 -10.94
C GLY A 12 8.52 5.51 -11.21
N ASP A 13 7.75 5.07 -10.21
CA ASP A 13 6.34 4.70 -10.39
C ASP A 13 5.38 5.76 -9.80
N GLU A 14 5.17 6.86 -10.52
CA GLU A 14 4.20 7.93 -10.18
C GLU A 14 2.79 7.65 -10.76
N GLY A 15 2.32 6.40 -10.65
CA GLY A 15 0.94 6.06 -11.00
C GLY A 15 -0.05 6.42 -9.88
N ASP A 16 -1.31 6.73 -10.22
CA ASP A 16 -2.40 6.88 -9.22
C ASP A 16 -2.59 5.60 -8.36
N GLU A 17 -2.07 4.47 -8.83
CA GLU A 17 -2.03 3.21 -8.10
C GLU A 17 -1.01 3.19 -6.94
N SER A 18 0.10 3.94 -7.02
CA SER A 18 1.23 3.88 -6.06
C SER A 18 1.09 4.81 -4.85
N GLY A 19 0.01 5.61 -4.79
CA GLY A 19 -0.18 6.63 -3.78
C GLY A 19 0.67 7.88 -4.03
N ARG A 20 0.41 8.94 -3.28
CA ARG A 20 1.13 10.21 -3.32
C ARG A 20 2.04 10.36 -2.10
N VAL A 21 3.13 11.10 -2.26
CA VAL A 21 4.06 11.44 -1.19
C VAL A 21 4.19 12.96 -1.12
N ASP A 22 4.02 13.52 0.08
CA ASP A 22 4.22 14.92 0.42
C ASP A 22 5.05 15.01 1.71
N GLY A 23 6.38 15.12 1.58
CA GLY A 23 7.29 15.06 2.71
C GLY A 23 7.22 13.71 3.44
N LEU A 24 6.79 13.74 4.70
CA LEU A 24 6.58 12.56 5.56
C LEU A 24 5.12 12.08 5.56
N LEU A 25 4.30 12.62 4.66
CA LEU A 25 2.95 12.16 4.41
C LEU A 25 2.97 11.27 3.18
N ARG A 26 2.49 10.05 3.32
CA ARG A 26 2.23 9.16 2.19
C ARG A 26 0.77 8.74 2.21
N TYR A 27 0.04 9.01 1.14
CA TYR A 27 -1.40 8.84 1.15
C TYR A 27 -1.93 8.36 -0.19
N LYS A 28 -3.11 7.76 -0.18
CA LYS A 28 -3.93 7.53 -1.35
C LYS A 28 -5.30 8.03 -1.00
N ASP A 29 -5.74 8.99 -1.80
CA ASP A 29 -7.12 9.44 -1.80
C ASP A 29 -8.05 8.26 -2.08
N LEU A 30 -9.36 8.47 -1.94
CA LEU A 30 -10.33 7.41 -2.20
C LEU A 30 -10.13 6.82 -3.61
N GLY A 31 -9.84 5.52 -3.67
CA GLY A 31 -9.57 4.78 -4.89
C GLY A 31 -10.34 3.45 -4.93
N ASN A 32 -10.40 2.86 -6.11
CA ASN A 32 -11.13 1.61 -6.32
C ASN A 32 -10.31 0.40 -5.86
N HIS A 33 -10.99 -0.50 -5.16
CA HIS A 33 -10.57 -1.86 -4.83
C HIS A 33 -11.65 -2.83 -5.33
N LEU A 34 -11.27 -4.08 -5.57
CA LEU A 34 -12.14 -5.18 -5.99
C LEU A 34 -13.44 -5.29 -5.18
N TYR A 35 -13.41 -4.94 -3.88
CA TYR A 35 -14.53 -5.08 -2.95
C TYR A 35 -15.16 -3.76 -2.50
N GLY A 36 -14.77 -2.63 -3.11
CA GLY A 36 -15.31 -1.31 -2.75
C GLY A 36 -14.29 -0.20 -2.96
N GLU A 37 -14.45 0.89 -2.22
CA GLU A 37 -13.52 2.01 -2.23
C GLU A 37 -12.62 1.95 -1.00
N PHE A 38 -11.39 2.43 -1.12
CA PHE A 38 -10.47 2.53 -0.01
C PHE A 38 -9.64 3.81 -0.09
N SER A 39 -9.22 4.30 1.06
CA SER A 39 -8.16 5.28 1.18
C SER A 39 -7.16 4.77 2.22
N MET A 40 -5.94 5.29 2.17
CA MET A 40 -4.94 4.95 3.16
C MET A 40 -3.98 6.12 3.34
N VAL A 41 -3.39 6.20 4.52
CA VAL A 41 -2.45 7.26 4.88
C VAL A 41 -1.42 6.71 5.85
N VAL A 42 -0.18 7.12 5.65
CA VAL A 42 0.94 6.95 6.57
C VAL A 42 1.44 8.36 6.87
N VAL A 43 1.41 8.73 8.15
CA VAL A 43 1.90 10.02 8.65
C VAL A 43 2.92 9.72 9.72
N GLN A 44 4.11 10.30 9.62
CA GLN A 44 5.16 10.09 10.61
C GLN A 44 5.74 11.41 11.12
N ASP A 45 6.22 11.38 12.38
CA ASP A 45 6.83 12.52 13.08
C ASP A 45 8.37 12.42 13.17
N ASN A 46 8.97 11.35 12.63
CA ASN A 46 10.42 11.18 12.55
C ASN A 46 10.99 11.88 11.32
N SER A 47 12.31 12.00 11.21
CA SER A 47 12.96 12.63 10.04
C SER A 47 12.90 11.81 8.75
N SER A 48 12.36 10.60 8.80
CA SER A 48 12.26 9.64 7.69
C SER A 48 10.97 8.84 7.79
N LEU A 49 10.45 8.41 6.64
CA LEU A 49 9.32 7.48 6.53
C LEU A 49 9.79 6.04 6.83
N GLU A 50 9.69 5.64 8.09
CA GLU A 50 9.92 4.27 8.55
C GLU A 50 8.63 3.44 8.56
N ASP A 51 7.48 4.06 8.76
CA ASP A 51 6.18 3.38 8.73
C ASP A 51 5.79 2.99 7.30
N ARG A 52 5.16 1.82 7.16
CA ARG A 52 4.71 1.30 5.87
C ARG A 52 3.28 0.81 5.88
N GLY A 53 2.70 0.90 4.70
CA GLY A 53 1.34 0.45 4.40
C GLY A 53 1.31 -0.26 3.06
N GLU A 54 0.62 -1.40 3.01
CA GLU A 54 0.41 -2.20 1.81
C GLU A 54 -1.04 -2.64 1.69
N LEU A 55 -1.57 -2.61 0.46
CA LEU A 55 -2.88 -3.15 0.12
C LEU A 55 -2.80 -3.95 -1.18
N GLU A 56 -3.02 -5.26 -1.07
CA GLU A 56 -3.03 -6.17 -2.22
C GLU A 56 -4.31 -7.00 -2.32
N SER A 57 -4.76 -7.22 -3.56
CA SER A 57 -5.99 -7.95 -3.86
C SER A 57 -5.69 -9.07 -4.84
N ARG A 58 -5.83 -10.32 -4.39
CA ARG A 58 -5.34 -11.50 -5.13
C ARG A 58 -6.22 -12.73 -4.89
N PRO A 59 -6.24 -13.70 -5.82
CA PRO A 59 -6.79 -15.02 -5.54
C PRO A 59 -6.11 -15.67 -4.33
N LEU A 60 -6.89 -16.27 -3.43
CA LEU A 60 -6.39 -17.00 -2.25
C LEU A 60 -5.85 -18.41 -2.60
N SER A 61 -5.82 -18.77 -3.88
CA SER A 61 -5.34 -20.05 -4.37
C SER A 61 -4.76 -19.92 -5.78
N SER A 62 -4.12 -20.98 -6.28
CA SER A 62 -3.66 -21.06 -7.68
C SER A 62 -4.82 -21.07 -8.70
N ASN A 63 -6.06 -21.30 -8.26
CA ASN A 63 -7.24 -21.18 -9.11
C ASN A 63 -7.66 -19.70 -9.21
N HIS A 64 -7.47 -19.08 -10.38
CA HIS A 64 -7.85 -17.68 -10.63
C HIS A 64 -9.36 -17.40 -10.54
N LEU A 65 -10.20 -18.43 -10.63
CA LEU A 65 -11.64 -18.34 -10.40
C LEU A 65 -12.03 -18.63 -8.94
N GLY A 66 -11.05 -18.90 -8.07
CA GLY A 66 -11.25 -19.11 -6.65
C GLY A 66 -11.62 -17.82 -5.90
N PRO A 67 -11.83 -17.91 -4.58
CA PRO A 67 -12.10 -16.73 -3.76
C PRO A 67 -10.93 -15.75 -3.88
N GLN A 68 -11.27 -14.47 -4.07
CA GLN A 68 -10.29 -13.40 -3.97
C GLN A 68 -10.21 -12.93 -2.52
N GLY A 69 -9.04 -12.49 -2.11
CA GLY A 69 -8.75 -11.99 -0.78
C GLY A 69 -8.11 -10.62 -0.86
N THR A 70 -8.23 -9.89 0.24
CA THR A 70 -7.52 -8.62 0.44
C THR A 70 -6.51 -8.81 1.55
N PHE A 71 -5.26 -8.45 1.29
CA PHE A 71 -4.21 -8.37 2.30
C PHE A 71 -3.95 -6.91 2.62
N ILE A 72 -3.97 -6.59 3.92
CA ILE A 72 -3.68 -5.24 4.44
C ILE A 72 -2.51 -5.39 5.40
N GLY A 73 -1.41 -4.70 5.10
CA GLY A 73 -0.24 -4.60 5.96
C GLY A 73 -0.12 -3.19 6.54
N VAL A 74 0.10 -3.10 7.85
CA VAL A 74 0.45 -1.86 8.56
C VAL A 74 1.66 -2.18 9.41
N TYR A 75 2.75 -1.45 9.17
CA TYR A 75 4.06 -1.71 9.75
C TYR A 75 4.56 -0.43 10.41
N ASP A 76 4.81 -0.50 11.73
CA ASP A 76 5.42 0.57 12.52
C ASP A 76 6.94 0.35 12.51
N GLY A 77 7.68 1.28 11.90
CA GLY A 77 9.11 1.17 11.69
C GLY A 77 9.94 1.72 12.84
N HIS A 78 11.15 1.21 13.04
CA HIS A 78 12.08 1.72 14.06
C HIS A 78 13.54 1.51 13.66
N ASP A 79 14.38 2.51 13.95
CA ASP A 79 15.84 2.50 13.70
C ASP A 79 16.18 2.29 12.21
N GLY A 80 15.35 2.86 11.32
CA GLY A 80 15.42 2.66 9.87
C GLY A 80 14.13 2.09 9.27
N SER A 81 14.10 2.02 7.93
CA SER A 81 12.95 1.52 7.15
C SER A 81 13.19 0.13 6.55
N GLU A 82 14.33 -0.49 6.84
CA GLU A 82 14.76 -1.74 6.22
C GLU A 82 13.94 -2.94 6.69
N ALA A 83 13.42 -2.89 7.92
CA ALA A 83 12.64 -3.96 8.53
C ALA A 83 11.14 -3.86 8.24
N SER A 84 10.63 -2.64 8.02
CA SER A 84 9.22 -2.37 7.77
C SER A 84 8.80 -2.60 6.33
#